data_AF-A0A423KMN5-F1
#
_entry.id   AF-A0A423KMN5-F1
#
_cell.length_a   1.000
_cell.length_b   1.000
_cell.length_c   1.000
_cell.angle_alpha   90.00
_cell.angle_beta   90.00
_cell.angle_gamma   90.00
#
_symmetry.space_group_name_H-M   'P 1'
#
loop_
_entity.id
_entity.type
_entity.pdbx_description
1 polymer ?
#
loop_
_entity_poly.entity_id
_entity_poly.type
_entity_poly.pdbx_seq_one_letter_code
_entity_poly.pdbx_strand_id
1 'polypeptide(L)'
;MRLTLSCMQCLQENGRPGGASQIEVRDDGCYIATCLSGHKTVTVLQQHKFEVLFEIGAHAILDGYYREAVSSFTSSLERFYEYTIRIFLEKSSGSDDLFQAAWKNVSNMSERQLGAFIFLWANHFKETPLLLPTGLITFRNEVIHKGKIPSREEALKYGDAVLDVLRPKIKKINETLPEQVQSSSFRQIMASAKKAGTSQGVGTMSINAILGQGSSIEGQEKRLEDHLVLVDDMRIRLGNLQEYFNQMQAPQGPIMSPDEIRDFLARKFPELVAVEHNDPDGWAFFLGPAQQEPSSNCIVRAVQHSQGGTQFELSVSSRLERTEKMVMFCGNEDALRQVVDAQLRIYRDHL
;
A
#
# COMPACT_ATOMS: atom_id res chain seq x y z
N MET A 1 10.65 1.01 1.20
CA MET A 1 9.20 0.75 1.02
C MET A 1 8.95 -0.75 0.97
N ARG A 2 7.89 -1.23 1.64
CA ARG A 2 7.41 -2.62 1.55
C ARG A 2 5.97 -2.62 1.07
N LEU A 3 5.59 -3.64 0.30
CA LEU A 3 4.23 -3.84 -0.16
C LEU A 3 3.54 -4.89 0.69
N THR A 4 2.25 -4.68 0.92
CA THR A 4 1.39 -5.65 1.59
C THR A 4 0.66 -6.47 0.53
N LEU A 5 0.96 -7.77 0.44
CA LEU A 5 0.25 -8.69 -0.44
C LEU A 5 -0.85 -9.44 0.30
N SER A 6 -2.06 -9.40 -0.25
CA SER A 6 -3.17 -10.24 0.18
C SER A 6 -3.21 -11.54 -0.62
N CYS A 7 -3.52 -12.67 0.04
CA CYS A 7 -3.66 -13.95 -0.65
C CYS A 7 -5.04 -14.07 -1.32
N MET A 8 -5.06 -14.09 -2.66
CA MET A 8 -6.28 -14.22 -3.45
C MET A 8 -6.87 -15.63 -3.40
N GLN A 9 -6.06 -16.65 -3.18
CA GLN A 9 -6.56 -18.02 -3.02
C GLN A 9 -7.33 -18.17 -1.70
N CYS A 10 -6.79 -17.62 -0.61
CA CYS A 10 -7.54 -17.56 0.66
C CYS A 10 -8.86 -16.79 0.52
N LEU A 11 -8.89 -15.71 -0.27
CA LEU A 11 -10.13 -14.97 -0.57
C LEU A 11 -11.16 -15.86 -1.26
N GLN A 12 -10.75 -16.67 -2.23
CA GLN A 12 -11.64 -17.58 -2.95
C GLN A 12 -12.18 -18.70 -2.05
N GLU A 13 -11.32 -19.29 -1.22
CA GLU A 13 -11.68 -20.43 -0.38
C GLU A 13 -12.47 -20.03 0.88
N ASN A 14 -12.14 -18.87 1.47
CA ASN A 14 -12.66 -18.47 2.78
C ASN A 14 -13.54 -17.21 2.73
N GLY A 15 -13.78 -16.64 1.55
CA GLY A 15 -14.49 -15.36 1.39
C GLY A 15 -13.75 -14.14 1.95
N ARG A 16 -12.51 -14.31 2.45
CA ARG A 16 -11.66 -13.25 3.01
C ARG A 16 -10.18 -13.46 2.65
N PRO A 17 -9.41 -12.39 2.38
CA PRO A 17 -8.01 -12.54 2.04
C PRO A 17 -7.22 -13.15 3.22
N GLY A 18 -6.27 -14.03 2.90
CA GLY A 18 -5.38 -14.64 3.89
C GLY A 18 -4.39 -13.64 4.46
N GLY A 19 -3.64 -14.06 5.50
CA GLY A 19 -2.66 -13.22 6.18
C GLY A 19 -1.72 -12.52 5.19
N ALA A 20 -1.57 -11.21 5.38
CA ALA A 20 -0.84 -10.38 4.45
C ALA A 20 0.67 -10.60 4.57
N SER A 21 1.39 -10.60 3.45
CA SER A 21 2.85 -10.69 3.45
C SER A 21 3.45 -9.32 3.14
N GLN A 22 4.38 -8.86 3.98
CA GLN A 22 5.22 -7.70 3.67
C GLN A 22 6.36 -8.15 2.77
N ILE A 23 6.43 -7.56 1.59
CA ILE A 23 7.48 -7.87 0.62
C ILE A 23 8.23 -6.62 0.22
N GLU A 24 9.49 -6.79 -0.18
CA GLU A 24 10.26 -5.68 -0.73
C GLU A 24 9.79 -5.36 -2.15
N VAL A 25 9.79 -4.06 -2.47
CA VAL A 25 9.48 -3.58 -3.82
C VAL A 25 10.57 -4.06 -4.77
N ARG A 26 10.19 -4.57 -5.93
CA ARG A 26 11.09 -5.11 -6.96
C ARG A 26 10.88 -4.39 -8.27
N ASP A 27 11.97 -4.27 -9.04
CA ASP A 27 11.96 -3.52 -10.29
C ASP A 27 11.15 -4.19 -11.41
N ASP A 28 10.94 -5.52 -11.32
CA ASP A 28 10.16 -6.27 -12.29
C ASP A 28 8.64 -6.21 -12.05
N GLY A 29 8.19 -5.60 -10.94
CA GLY A 29 6.78 -5.47 -10.59
C GLY A 29 6.06 -6.79 -10.34
N CYS A 30 6.81 -7.89 -10.20
CA CYS A 30 6.28 -9.24 -10.02
C CYS A 30 6.70 -9.81 -8.66
N TYR A 31 5.71 -10.30 -7.93
CA TYR A 31 5.86 -10.66 -6.55
C TYR A 31 5.33 -12.05 -6.29
N ILE A 32 6.10 -12.83 -5.54
CA ILE A 32 5.75 -14.19 -5.14
C ILE A 32 5.74 -14.19 -3.62
N ALA A 33 4.59 -14.52 -3.04
CA ALA A 33 4.45 -14.69 -1.60
C ALA A 33 3.78 -16.02 -1.30
N THR A 34 4.17 -16.61 -0.17
CA THR A 34 3.48 -17.76 0.40
C THR A 34 2.70 -17.26 1.60
N CYS A 35 1.37 -17.38 1.55
CA CYS A 35 0.54 -16.99 2.67
C CYS A 35 0.61 -18.01 3.82
N LEU A 36 -0.02 -17.67 4.93
CA LEU A 36 -0.03 -18.46 6.17
C LEU A 36 -0.64 -19.85 6.00
N SER A 37 -1.60 -20.00 5.08
CA SER A 37 -2.23 -21.28 4.73
C SER A 37 -1.39 -22.11 3.75
N GLY A 38 -0.18 -21.67 3.40
CA GLY A 38 0.71 -22.37 2.47
C GLY A 38 0.46 -22.08 0.98
N HIS A 39 -0.54 -21.25 0.64
CA HIS A 39 -0.79 -20.86 -0.76
C HIS A 39 0.33 -19.98 -1.30
N LYS A 40 0.86 -20.36 -2.46
CA LYS A 40 1.75 -19.51 -3.24
C LYS A 40 0.91 -18.62 -4.14
N THR A 41 1.06 -17.32 -4.00
CA THR A 41 0.39 -16.33 -4.84
C THR A 41 1.44 -15.57 -5.65
N VAL A 42 1.18 -15.45 -6.95
CA VAL A 42 1.94 -14.60 -7.86
C VAL A 42 1.10 -13.36 -8.13
N THR A 43 1.65 -12.19 -7.82
CA THR A 43 0.96 -10.91 -7.93
C THR A 43 1.79 -9.91 -8.73
N VAL A 44 1.15 -9.26 -9.70
CA VAL A 44 1.75 -8.18 -10.50
C VAL A 44 1.15 -6.84 -10.09
N LEU A 45 2.02 -5.85 -9.92
CA LEU A 45 1.61 -4.48 -9.58
C LEU A 45 1.12 -3.73 -10.83
N GLN A 46 -0.04 -3.08 -10.72
CA GLN A 46 -0.65 -2.34 -11.82
C GLN A 46 -0.02 -0.95 -12.05
N GLN A 47 0.56 -0.35 -11.02
CA GLN A 47 1.17 0.98 -11.07
C GLN A 47 2.34 1.02 -12.04
N HIS A 48 2.44 2.09 -12.81
CA HIS A 48 3.59 2.34 -13.68
C HIS A 48 4.83 2.65 -12.85
N LYS A 49 6.01 2.38 -13.41
CA LYS A 49 7.30 2.57 -12.71
C LYS A 49 7.48 3.97 -12.15
N PHE A 50 7.01 5.00 -12.84
CA PHE A 50 7.10 6.38 -12.35
C PHE A 50 6.25 6.61 -11.10
N GLU A 51 5.10 5.96 -10.96
CA GLU A 51 4.24 6.05 -9.77
C GLU A 51 4.92 5.39 -8.58
N VAL A 52 5.47 4.19 -8.77
CA VAL A 52 6.19 3.46 -7.72
C VAL A 52 7.42 4.23 -7.24
N LEU A 53 8.18 4.84 -8.14
CA LEU A 53 9.33 5.68 -7.79
C LEU A 53 8.92 6.92 -7.00
N PHE A 54 7.76 7.50 -7.31
CA PHE A 54 7.23 8.63 -6.55
C PHE A 54 6.90 8.21 -5.11
N GLU A 55 6.23 7.07 -4.94
CA GLU A 55 5.95 6.48 -3.62
C GLU A 55 7.22 6.20 -2.83
N ILE A 56 8.25 5.63 -3.46
CA ILE A 56 9.54 5.41 -2.81
C ILE A 56 10.13 6.74 -2.29
N GLY A 57 9.98 7.82 -3.06
CA GLY A 57 10.40 9.15 -2.61
C GLY A 57 9.63 9.64 -1.39
N ALA A 58 8.31 9.44 -1.35
CA ALA A 58 7.47 9.78 -0.20
C ALA A 58 7.88 9.00 1.06
N HIS A 59 8.08 7.68 0.93
CA HIS A 59 8.60 6.85 2.02
C HIS A 59 9.98 7.30 2.50
N ALA A 60 10.87 7.70 1.59
CA ALA A 60 12.19 8.20 1.95
C ALA A 60 12.11 9.50 2.78
N ILE A 61 11.14 10.39 2.51
CA ILE A 61 10.92 11.56 3.38
C ILE A 61 10.51 11.13 4.79
N LEU A 62 9.54 10.21 4.91
CA LEU A 62 9.06 9.72 6.21
C LEU A 62 10.18 9.07 7.02
N ASP A 63 11.11 8.39 6.34
CA ASP A 63 12.23 7.70 6.97
C ASP A 63 13.45 8.62 7.22
N GLY A 64 13.39 9.90 6.85
CA GLY A 64 14.49 10.87 7.05
C GLY A 64 15.58 10.86 5.97
N TYR A 65 15.38 10.11 4.89
CA TYR A 65 16.31 9.95 3.76
C TYR A 65 16.02 10.97 2.65
N TYR A 66 16.27 12.26 2.92
CA TYR A 66 15.87 13.36 2.04
C TYR A 66 16.63 13.40 0.71
N ARG A 67 17.89 12.96 0.69
CA ARG A 67 18.68 12.86 -0.54
C ARG A 67 18.10 11.80 -1.49
N GLU A 68 17.73 10.65 -0.92
CA GLU A 68 17.10 9.54 -1.60
C GLU A 68 15.71 9.93 -2.10
N ALA A 69 14.96 10.73 -1.32
CA ALA A 69 13.68 11.28 -1.75
C ALA A 69 13.82 12.11 -3.04
N VAL A 70 14.74 13.07 -3.07
CA VAL A 70 15.00 13.91 -4.27
C VAL A 70 15.42 13.06 -5.47
N SER A 71 16.28 12.06 -5.25
CA SER A 71 16.71 11.12 -6.30
C SER A 71 15.53 10.30 -6.86
N SER A 72 14.65 9.81 -5.99
CA SER A 72 13.47 9.03 -6.35
C SER A 72 12.42 9.87 -7.11
N PHE A 73 12.12 11.09 -6.65
CA PHE A 73 11.21 12.00 -7.38
C PHE A 73 11.74 12.39 -8.75
N THR A 74 13.05 12.60 -8.86
CA THR A 74 13.70 12.85 -10.15
C THR A 74 13.54 11.65 -11.09
N SER A 75 13.82 10.45 -10.57
CA SER A 75 13.70 9.21 -11.35
C SER A 75 12.25 8.96 -11.78
N SER A 76 11.28 9.28 -10.92
CA SER A 76 9.85 9.25 -11.25
C SER A 76 9.54 10.15 -12.45
N LEU A 77 9.98 11.41 -12.41
CA LEU A 77 9.76 12.36 -13.52
C LEU A 77 10.40 11.87 -14.84
N GLU A 78 11.61 11.34 -14.78
CA GLU A 78 12.29 10.78 -15.97
C GLU A 78 11.57 9.56 -16.55
N ARG A 79 11.10 8.64 -15.69
CA ARG A 79 10.30 7.48 -16.14
C ARG A 79 8.92 7.89 -16.66
N PHE A 80 8.36 9.01 -16.19
CA PHE A 80 7.13 9.57 -16.77
C PHE A 80 7.35 10.10 -18.19
N TYR A 81 8.51 10.70 -18.49
CA TYR A 81 8.84 11.10 -19.86
C TYR A 81 8.91 9.90 -20.80
N GLU A 82 9.59 8.83 -20.39
CA GLU A 82 9.61 7.56 -21.11
C GLU A 82 8.20 7.01 -21.38
N TYR A 83 7.38 6.94 -20.34
CA TYR A 83 5.98 6.50 -20.42
C TYR A 83 5.18 7.32 -21.45
N THR A 84 5.32 8.65 -21.41
CA THR A 84 4.60 9.56 -22.31
C THR A 84 5.08 9.44 -23.75
N ILE A 85 6.40 9.35 -23.97
CA ILE A 85 6.99 9.16 -25.31
C ILE A 85 6.44 7.87 -25.93
N ARG A 86 6.35 6.79 -25.16
CA ARG A 86 5.78 5.52 -25.62
C ARG A 86 4.33 5.67 -26.04
N ILE A 87 3.50 6.32 -25.22
CA ILE A 87 2.08 6.58 -25.52
C ILE A 87 1.93 7.35 -26.84
N PHE A 88 2.73 8.40 -27.06
CA PHE A 88 2.64 9.19 -28.28
C PHE A 88 3.10 8.41 -29.52
N LEU A 89 4.16 7.61 -29.41
CA LEU A 89 4.63 6.77 -30.51
C LEU A 89 3.64 5.65 -30.83
N GLU A 90 3.02 5.06 -29.81
CA GLU A 90 1.97 4.08 -30.00
C GLU A 90 0.73 4.70 -30.67
N LYS A 91 0.33 5.90 -30.26
CA LYS A 91 -0.78 6.62 -30.89
C LYS A 91 -0.54 6.90 -32.37
N SER A 92 0.69 7.23 -32.75
CA SER A 92 1.03 7.62 -34.13
C SER A 92 1.32 6.43 -35.04
N SER A 93 1.89 5.34 -34.51
CA SER A 93 2.36 4.20 -35.32
C SER A 93 1.56 2.91 -35.12
N GLY A 94 0.82 2.79 -34.02
CA GLY A 94 0.18 1.53 -33.62
C GLY A 94 1.15 0.38 -33.31
N SER A 95 2.46 0.64 -33.21
CA SER A 95 3.49 -0.40 -33.10
C SER A 95 4.39 -0.20 -31.88
N ASP A 96 4.39 -1.18 -30.96
CA ASP A 96 5.37 -1.20 -29.86
C ASP A 96 6.79 -1.51 -30.35
N ASP A 97 6.93 -2.28 -31.43
CA ASP A 97 8.24 -2.65 -31.98
C ASP A 97 9.03 -1.42 -32.44
N LEU A 98 8.34 -0.43 -33.03
CA LEU A 98 8.95 0.83 -33.41
C LEU A 98 9.46 1.59 -32.17
N PHE A 99 8.67 1.63 -31.09
CA PHE A 99 9.13 2.21 -29.82
C PHE A 99 10.36 1.49 -29.31
N GLN A 100 10.37 0.15 -29.25
CA GLN A 100 11.51 -0.61 -28.76
C GLN A 100 12.78 -0.36 -29.59
N ALA A 101 12.65 -0.32 -30.92
CA ALA A 101 13.76 -0.03 -31.82
C ALA A 101 14.32 1.39 -31.60
N ALA A 102 13.46 2.40 -31.48
CA ALA A 102 13.88 3.77 -31.21
C ALA A 102 14.49 3.92 -29.80
N TRP A 103 13.84 3.36 -28.78
CA TRP A 103 14.20 3.50 -27.37
C TRP A 103 15.60 2.96 -27.07
N LYS A 104 16.02 1.86 -27.73
CA LYS A 104 17.39 1.32 -27.61
C LYS A 104 18.49 2.34 -27.88
N ASN A 105 18.23 3.36 -28.71
CA ASN A 105 19.21 4.38 -29.06
C ASN A 105 19.27 5.55 -28.06
N VAL A 106 18.26 5.69 -27.19
CA VAL A 106 18.10 6.86 -26.31
C VAL A 106 17.89 6.51 -24.83
N SER A 107 17.75 5.23 -24.48
CA SER A 107 17.43 4.76 -23.13
C SER A 107 18.42 5.19 -22.04
N ASN A 108 19.68 5.45 -22.40
CA ASN A 108 20.73 5.88 -21.48
C ASN A 108 21.04 7.40 -21.55
N MET A 109 20.18 8.20 -22.19
CA MET A 109 20.45 9.61 -22.47
C MET A 109 19.30 10.50 -21.99
N SER A 110 19.26 10.78 -20.69
CA SER A 110 18.17 11.54 -20.03
C SER A 110 17.86 12.88 -20.71
N GLU A 111 18.87 13.64 -21.11
CA GLU A 111 18.70 14.91 -21.83
C GLU A 111 18.01 14.73 -23.19
N ARG A 112 18.34 13.66 -23.92
CA ARG A 112 17.68 13.34 -25.21
C ARG A 112 16.25 12.86 -25.00
N GLN A 113 15.98 12.14 -23.91
CA GLN A 113 14.62 11.73 -23.53
C GLN A 113 13.76 12.95 -23.22
N LEU A 114 14.27 13.91 -22.45
CA LEU A 114 13.58 15.17 -22.19
C LEU A 114 13.31 15.95 -23.48
N GLY A 115 14.31 16.07 -24.36
CA GLY A 115 14.12 16.70 -25.67
C GLY A 115 13.02 16.03 -26.50
N ALA A 116 13.04 14.69 -26.60
CA ALA A 116 12.02 13.93 -27.30
C ALA A 116 10.62 14.14 -26.71
N PHE A 117 10.50 14.11 -25.37
CA PHE A 117 9.25 14.40 -24.66
C PHE A 117 8.71 15.79 -25.01
N ILE A 118 9.55 16.84 -24.96
CA ILE A 118 9.14 18.23 -25.25
C ILE A 118 8.56 18.33 -26.67
N PHE A 119 9.27 17.81 -27.67
CA PHE A 119 8.82 17.90 -29.07
C PHE A 119 7.57 17.06 -29.35
N LEU A 120 7.47 15.86 -28.78
CA LEU A 120 6.29 15.01 -28.97
C LEU A 120 5.07 15.60 -28.27
N TRP A 121 5.23 16.15 -27.06
CA TRP A 121 4.16 16.85 -26.34
C TRP A 121 3.66 18.05 -27.16
N ALA A 122 4.57 18.91 -27.62
CA ALA A 122 4.23 20.07 -28.43
C ALA A 122 3.56 19.69 -29.75
N ASN A 123 4.02 18.62 -30.40
CA ASN A 123 3.40 18.13 -31.61
C ASN A 123 1.98 17.60 -31.34
N HIS A 124 1.78 16.84 -30.26
CA HIS A 124 0.51 16.19 -29.98
C HIS A 124 -0.55 17.17 -29.43
N PHE A 125 -0.20 17.91 -28.36
CA PHE A 125 -1.13 18.79 -27.66
C PHE A 125 -1.13 20.24 -28.16
N LYS A 126 -0.26 20.59 -29.10
CA LYS A 126 -0.12 21.95 -29.67
C LYS A 126 0.19 23.02 -28.63
N GLU A 127 0.89 22.63 -27.56
CA GLU A 127 1.33 23.51 -26.47
C GLU A 127 2.70 23.05 -25.95
N THR A 128 3.44 23.93 -25.26
CA THR A 128 4.67 23.48 -24.60
C THR A 128 4.34 22.81 -23.26
N PRO A 129 5.01 21.71 -22.89
CA PRO A 129 4.79 21.10 -21.58
C PRO A 129 5.36 22.00 -20.48
N LEU A 130 4.64 22.11 -19.36
CA LEU A 130 5.22 22.66 -18.13
C LEU A 130 6.40 21.79 -17.67
N LEU A 131 7.57 22.39 -17.45
CA LEU A 131 8.77 21.70 -16.95
C LEU A 131 9.14 22.20 -15.56
N LEU A 132 10.07 21.49 -14.90
CA LEU A 132 10.64 21.96 -13.65
C LEU A 132 11.36 23.31 -13.86
N PRO A 133 11.17 24.28 -12.96
CA PRO A 133 11.93 25.54 -12.98
C PRO A 133 13.45 25.29 -12.91
N THR A 134 14.23 26.13 -13.59
CA THR A 134 15.70 26.01 -13.66
C THR A 134 16.36 25.93 -12.29
N GLY A 135 15.89 26.71 -11.31
CA GLY A 135 16.44 26.67 -9.95
C GLY A 135 16.30 25.30 -9.27
N LEU A 136 15.21 24.57 -9.55
CA LEU A 136 15.00 23.22 -9.02
C LEU A 136 15.81 22.15 -9.78
N ILE A 137 16.10 22.38 -11.06
CA ILE A 137 17.03 21.54 -11.83
C ILE A 137 18.44 21.68 -11.26
N THR A 138 18.88 22.91 -10.98
CA THR A 138 20.18 23.16 -10.33
C THR A 138 20.25 22.48 -8.96
N PHE A 139 19.21 22.65 -8.13
CA PHE A 139 19.11 21.99 -6.84
C PHE A 139 19.23 20.45 -6.96
N ARG A 140 18.46 19.82 -7.86
CA ARG A 140 18.53 18.38 -8.14
C ARG A 140 19.94 17.95 -8.52
N ASN A 141 20.61 18.72 -9.37
CA ASN A 141 21.98 18.41 -9.80
C ASN A 141 22.99 18.51 -8.65
N GLU A 142 22.82 19.45 -7.74
CA GLU A 142 23.66 19.54 -6.53
C GLU A 142 23.46 18.33 -5.62
N VAL A 143 22.22 17.89 -5.40
CA VAL A 143 21.90 16.73 -4.55
C VAL A 143 22.44 15.42 -5.16
N ILE A 144 22.20 15.21 -6.46
CA ILE A 144 22.56 13.96 -7.13
C ILE A 144 24.05 13.89 -7.43
N HIS A 145 24.65 14.95 -7.97
CA HIS A 145 26.01 14.91 -8.52
C HIS A 145 27.07 15.55 -7.62
N LYS A 146 26.70 16.52 -6.76
CA LYS A 146 27.65 17.20 -5.87
C LYS A 146 27.57 16.74 -4.41
N GLY A 147 26.67 15.79 -4.10
CA GLY A 147 26.53 15.26 -2.76
C GLY A 147 25.88 16.21 -1.76
N LYS A 148 25.11 17.21 -2.21
CA LYS A 148 24.32 18.05 -1.30
C LYS A 148 23.33 17.17 -0.52
N ILE A 149 23.31 17.33 0.80
CA ILE A 149 22.31 16.72 1.68
C ILE A 149 21.20 17.76 1.88
N PRO A 150 20.00 17.57 1.31
CA PRO A 150 18.93 18.54 1.42
C PRO A 150 18.23 18.46 2.78
N SER A 151 17.59 19.56 3.20
CA SER A 151 16.65 19.54 4.34
C SER A 151 15.33 18.84 3.99
N ARG A 152 14.51 18.56 4.99
CA ARG A 152 13.15 18.04 4.79
C ARG A 152 12.32 19.00 3.93
N GLU A 153 12.36 20.29 4.22
CA GLU A 153 11.62 21.33 3.51
C GLU A 153 12.08 21.45 2.06
N GLU A 154 13.40 21.36 1.80
CA GLU A 154 13.93 21.36 0.43
C GLU A 154 13.46 20.13 -0.35
N ALA A 155 13.46 18.94 0.27
CA ALA A 155 12.98 17.71 -0.35
C ALA A 155 11.46 17.75 -0.61
N LEU A 156 10.67 18.26 0.34
CA LEU A 156 9.23 18.47 0.17
C LEU A 156 8.93 19.43 -0.97
N LYS A 157 9.58 20.59 -0.97
CA LYS A 157 9.42 21.60 -2.04
C LYS A 157 9.75 21.03 -3.41
N TYR A 158 10.80 20.22 -3.51
CA TYR A 158 11.16 19.56 -4.76
C TYR A 158 10.10 18.52 -5.17
N GLY A 159 9.64 17.68 -4.24
CA GLY A 159 8.57 16.71 -4.50
C GLY A 159 7.25 17.37 -4.94
N ASP A 160 6.85 18.46 -4.31
CA ASP A 160 5.69 19.28 -4.71
C ASP A 160 5.83 19.82 -6.14
N ALA A 161 7.01 20.35 -6.48
CA ALA A 161 7.24 20.83 -7.84
C ALA A 161 7.17 19.70 -8.88
N VAL A 162 7.58 18.48 -8.51
CA VAL A 162 7.41 17.31 -9.37
C VAL A 162 5.92 16.93 -9.49
N LEU A 163 5.13 16.99 -8.41
CA LEU A 163 3.67 16.79 -8.46
C LEU A 163 2.99 17.80 -9.40
N ASP A 164 3.34 19.08 -9.26
CA ASP A 164 2.81 20.19 -10.07
C ASP A 164 3.10 19.97 -11.57
N VAL A 165 4.23 19.33 -11.90
CA VAL A 165 4.57 18.94 -13.26
C VAL A 165 3.79 17.70 -13.72
N LEU A 166 3.70 16.67 -12.88
CA LEU A 166 3.19 15.34 -13.28
C LEU A 166 1.66 15.28 -13.33
N ARG A 167 0.96 15.69 -12.27
CA ARG A 167 -0.50 15.53 -12.12
C ARG A 167 -1.31 16.07 -13.30
N PRO A 168 -1.15 17.35 -13.72
CA PRO A 168 -1.95 17.86 -14.83
C PRO A 168 -1.69 17.11 -16.14
N LYS A 169 -0.47 16.59 -16.33
CA LYS A 169 -0.11 15.83 -17.54
C LYS A 169 -0.67 14.42 -17.53
N ILE A 170 -0.58 13.73 -16.39
CA ILE A 170 -1.19 12.40 -16.20
C ILE A 170 -2.70 12.50 -16.45
N LYS A 171 -3.37 13.50 -15.84
CA LYS A 171 -4.79 13.77 -16.06
C LYS A 171 -5.10 13.97 -17.54
N LYS A 172 -4.38 14.88 -18.20
CA LYS A 172 -4.59 15.18 -19.63
C LYS A 172 -4.39 13.94 -20.52
N ILE A 173 -3.35 13.15 -20.27
CA ILE A 173 -3.10 11.89 -21.01
C ILE A 173 -4.25 10.89 -20.76
N ASN A 174 -4.66 10.69 -19.50
CA ASN A 174 -5.73 9.76 -19.16
C ASN A 174 -7.08 10.15 -19.80
N GLU A 175 -7.39 11.44 -19.85
CA GLU A 175 -8.63 11.97 -20.44
C GLU A 175 -8.63 11.92 -21.97
N THR A 176 -7.48 12.17 -22.61
CA THR A 176 -7.40 12.32 -24.08
C THR A 176 -6.90 11.08 -24.82
N LEU A 177 -6.16 10.19 -24.15
CA LEU A 177 -5.55 8.99 -24.73
C LEU A 177 -5.87 7.72 -23.91
N PRO A 178 -7.13 7.47 -23.50
CA PRO A 178 -7.48 6.37 -22.60
C PRO A 178 -7.14 4.99 -23.18
N GLU A 179 -7.28 4.79 -24.49
CA GLU A 179 -6.94 3.53 -25.16
C GLU A 179 -5.45 3.21 -25.06
N GLN A 180 -4.59 4.21 -25.28
CA GLN A 180 -3.13 4.03 -25.22
C GLN A 180 -2.67 3.85 -23.77
N VAL A 181 -3.32 4.51 -22.81
CA VAL A 181 -3.10 4.28 -21.38
C VAL A 181 -3.46 2.84 -21.00
N GLN A 182 -4.64 2.35 -21.40
CA GLN A 182 -5.07 0.97 -21.14
C GLN A 182 -4.13 -0.05 -21.80
N SER A 183 -3.75 0.16 -23.06
CA SER A 183 -2.80 -0.69 -23.78
C SER A 183 -1.43 -0.73 -23.08
N SER A 184 -0.92 0.43 -22.65
CA SER A 184 0.34 0.53 -21.91
C SER A 184 0.28 -0.22 -20.57
N SER A 185 -0.79 -0.04 -19.79
CA SER A 185 -1.01 -0.75 -18.52
C SER A 185 -1.11 -2.26 -18.73
N PHE A 186 -1.89 -2.72 -19.71
CA PHE A 186 -2.01 -4.13 -20.04
C PHE A 186 -0.66 -4.73 -20.45
N ARG A 187 0.09 -4.03 -21.31
CA ARG A 187 1.42 -4.47 -21.77
C ARG A 187 2.40 -4.59 -20.60
N GLN A 188 2.41 -3.63 -19.68
CA GLN A 188 3.26 -3.71 -18.49
C GLN A 188 2.91 -4.95 -17.65
N ILE A 189 1.62 -5.14 -17.34
CA ILE A 189 1.16 -6.27 -16.53
C ILE A 189 1.56 -7.59 -17.19
N MET A 190 1.35 -7.73 -18.50
CA MET A 190 1.72 -8.94 -19.25
C MET A 190 3.23 -9.16 -19.29
N ALA A 191 4.03 -8.10 -19.44
CA ALA A 191 5.49 -8.20 -19.42
C ALA A 191 6.01 -8.64 -18.05
N SER A 192 5.45 -8.12 -16.95
CA SER A 192 5.77 -8.53 -15.58
C SER A 192 5.31 -9.95 -15.29
N ALA A 193 4.09 -10.32 -15.70
CA ALA A 193 3.55 -11.68 -15.55
C ALA A 193 4.40 -12.72 -16.29
N LYS A 194 4.86 -12.43 -17.50
CA LYS A 194 5.73 -13.33 -18.28
C LYS A 194 7.05 -13.63 -17.56
N LYS A 195 7.60 -12.66 -16.82
CA LYS A 195 8.84 -12.84 -16.04
C LYS A 195 8.64 -13.77 -14.83
N ALA A 196 7.41 -13.94 -14.36
CA ALA A 196 7.11 -14.84 -13.24
C ALA A 196 7.41 -16.32 -13.59
N GLY A 197 7.34 -16.70 -14.87
CA GLY A 197 7.66 -18.04 -15.33
C GLY A 197 6.75 -19.15 -14.78
N THR A 198 5.58 -18.80 -14.22
CA THR A 198 4.70 -19.75 -13.51
C THR A 198 3.55 -20.25 -14.38
N SER A 199 3.21 -21.53 -14.25
CA SER A 199 1.97 -22.12 -14.77
C SER A 199 0.72 -21.82 -13.91
N GLN A 200 0.90 -21.16 -12.76
CA GLN A 200 -0.17 -20.72 -11.87
C GLN A 200 -0.83 -19.42 -12.36
N GLY A 201 -2.10 -19.22 -12.01
CA GLY A 201 -2.82 -17.98 -12.29
C GLY A 201 -2.13 -16.77 -11.67
N VAL A 202 -1.89 -15.73 -12.47
CA VAL A 202 -1.26 -14.48 -12.03
C VAL A 202 -2.35 -13.50 -11.59
N GLY A 203 -2.33 -13.12 -10.31
CA GLY A 203 -3.17 -12.04 -9.80
C GLY A 203 -2.57 -10.67 -10.10
N THR A 204 -3.40 -9.63 -10.06
CA THR A 204 -2.91 -8.24 -10.07
C THR A 204 -3.30 -7.53 -8.78
N MET A 205 -2.53 -6.51 -8.42
CA MET A 205 -2.83 -5.62 -7.30
C MET A 205 -2.58 -4.17 -7.67
N SER A 206 -3.24 -3.27 -6.97
CA SER A 206 -2.95 -1.85 -6.99
C SER A 206 -2.51 -1.37 -5.60
N ILE A 207 -1.61 -0.39 -5.58
CA ILE A 207 -1.34 0.42 -4.39
C ILE A 207 -2.01 1.79 -4.53
N ASN A 208 -2.32 2.42 -3.40
CA ASN A 208 -2.92 3.74 -3.41
C ASN A 208 -1.87 4.84 -3.67
N ALA A 209 -1.28 4.85 -4.86
CA ALA A 209 -0.21 5.77 -5.23
C ALA A 209 -0.70 7.23 -5.30
N ILE A 210 0.10 8.15 -4.75
CA ILE A 210 -0.10 9.60 -4.73
C ILE A 210 -0.37 10.17 -6.13
N LEU A 211 0.33 9.67 -7.15
CA LEU A 211 0.12 10.09 -8.53
C LEU A 211 -1.17 9.51 -9.15
N GLY A 212 -1.61 8.33 -8.71
CA GLY A 212 -2.85 7.69 -9.16
C GLY A 212 -4.12 8.32 -8.53
N GLN A 213 -3.98 8.91 -7.34
CA GLN A 213 -5.05 9.65 -6.65
C GLN A 213 -5.42 10.98 -7.32
N GLY A 214 -4.60 11.47 -8.26
CA GLY A 214 -4.85 12.73 -8.98
C GLY A 214 -6.06 12.71 -9.93
N SER A 215 -6.84 11.63 -9.97
CA SER A 215 -8.07 11.52 -10.76
C SER A 215 -9.33 12.00 -10.02
N SER A 216 -9.29 12.12 -8.68
CA SER A 216 -10.35 12.77 -7.89
C SER A 216 -10.05 14.26 -7.66
N ILE A 217 -11.10 15.09 -7.57
CA ILE A 217 -10.96 16.54 -7.35
C ILE A 217 -10.20 16.82 -6.05
N GLU A 218 -10.45 16.05 -4.99
CA GLU A 218 -9.78 16.18 -3.68
C GLU A 218 -8.30 15.78 -3.68
N GLY A 219 -7.85 14.94 -4.62
CA GLY A 219 -6.44 14.53 -4.73
C GLY A 219 -5.57 15.51 -5.49
N GLN A 220 -6.17 16.42 -6.28
CA GLN A 220 -5.43 17.36 -7.14
C GLN A 220 -4.84 18.55 -6.35
N GLU A 221 -5.51 18.97 -5.27
CA GLU A 221 -5.12 20.16 -4.49
C GLU A 221 -4.15 19.86 -3.34
N LYS A 222 -4.03 18.59 -2.94
CA LYS A 222 -3.19 18.17 -1.80
C LYS A 222 -1.71 18.35 -2.10
N ARG A 223 -0.99 18.99 -1.18
CA ARG A 223 0.48 19.04 -1.23
C ARG A 223 1.06 17.69 -0.82
N LEU A 224 2.35 17.49 -1.09
CA LEU A 224 3.04 16.25 -0.74
C LEU A 224 2.94 15.98 0.76
N GLU A 225 3.03 17.00 1.60
CA GLU A 225 2.91 16.85 3.06
C GLU A 225 1.56 16.24 3.49
N ASP A 226 0.45 16.62 2.84
CA ASP A 226 -0.86 16.04 3.11
C ASP A 226 -0.91 14.55 2.75
N HIS A 227 -0.25 14.17 1.66
CA HIS A 227 -0.13 12.76 1.28
C HIS A 227 0.76 11.98 2.24
N LEU A 228 1.84 12.58 2.75
CA LEU A 228 2.71 11.90 3.71
C LEU A 228 1.96 11.48 4.98
N VAL A 229 1.01 12.30 5.46
CA VAL A 229 0.15 11.94 6.59
C VAL A 229 -0.65 10.66 6.29
N LEU A 230 -1.22 10.55 5.08
CA LEU A 230 -1.98 9.37 4.66
C LEU A 230 -1.10 8.14 4.47
N VAL A 231 0.10 8.31 3.90
CA VAL A 231 1.07 7.23 3.74
C VAL A 231 1.53 6.73 5.11
N ASP A 232 1.80 7.63 6.05
CA ASP A 232 2.24 7.28 7.40
C ASP A 232 1.15 6.56 8.21
N ASP A 233 -0.09 7.06 8.17
CA ASP A 233 -1.24 6.36 8.77
C ASP A 233 -1.41 4.95 8.17
N MET A 234 -1.31 4.82 6.85
CA MET A 234 -1.37 3.52 6.19
C MET A 234 -0.21 2.59 6.63
N ARG A 235 1.01 3.11 6.77
CA ARG A 235 2.16 2.34 7.29
C ARG A 235 1.90 1.83 8.70
N ILE A 236 1.37 2.67 9.58
CA ILE A 236 1.05 2.31 10.96
C ILE A 236 -0.02 1.21 10.97
N ARG A 237 -1.11 1.38 10.22
CA ARG A 237 -2.18 0.36 10.13
C ARG A 237 -1.67 -0.97 9.61
N LEU A 238 -0.87 -0.96 8.54
CA LEU A 238 -0.32 -2.18 7.94
C LEU A 238 0.75 -2.84 8.83
N GLY A 239 1.56 -2.04 9.53
CA GLY A 239 2.51 -2.53 10.52
C GLY A 239 1.81 -3.22 11.68
N ASN A 240 0.79 -2.59 12.26
CA ASN A 240 -0.02 -3.16 13.33
C ASN A 240 -0.74 -4.45 12.88
N LEU A 241 -1.27 -4.49 11.65
CA LEU A 241 -1.86 -5.70 11.08
C LEU A 241 -0.83 -6.83 10.92
N GLN A 242 0.40 -6.51 10.51
CA GLN A 242 1.45 -7.52 10.38
C GLN A 242 1.89 -8.06 11.74
N GLU A 243 2.10 -7.19 12.74
CA GLU A 243 2.40 -7.62 14.11
C GLU A 243 1.28 -8.49 14.66
N TYR A 244 0.03 -8.09 14.44
CA TYR A 244 -1.15 -8.87 14.75
C TYR A 244 -1.10 -10.26 14.09
N PHE A 245 -0.92 -10.36 12.78
CA PHE A 245 -0.83 -11.65 12.09
C PHE A 245 0.37 -12.50 12.55
N ASN A 246 1.53 -11.89 12.77
CA ASN A 246 2.73 -12.58 13.23
C ASN A 246 2.55 -13.18 14.64
N GLN A 247 1.83 -12.48 15.52
CA GLN A 247 1.52 -12.96 16.88
C GLN A 247 0.52 -14.11 16.86
N MET A 248 -0.41 -14.13 15.90
CA MET A 248 -1.32 -15.26 15.68
C MET A 248 -0.63 -16.50 15.06
N GLN A 249 0.62 -16.36 14.64
CA GLN A 249 1.41 -17.38 13.95
C GLN A 249 2.55 -17.97 14.76
N ALA A 250 2.67 -17.66 16.05
CA ALA A 250 3.58 -18.40 16.91
C ALA A 250 2.83 -19.57 17.55
N PRO A 251 2.83 -20.80 16.98
CA PRO A 251 2.42 -21.99 17.72
C PRO A 251 3.53 -22.34 18.72
N GLN A 252 3.77 -21.48 19.71
CA GLN A 252 4.64 -21.74 20.84
C GLN A 252 4.05 -21.16 22.14
N GLY A 253 2.73 -21.24 22.27
CA GLY A 253 2.03 -20.96 23.52
C GLY A 253 1.05 -22.09 23.85
N PRO A 254 0.83 -22.39 25.14
CA PRO A 254 -0.26 -23.28 25.54
C PRO A 254 -1.59 -22.72 25.04
N ILE A 255 -2.47 -23.60 24.57
CA ILE A 255 -3.83 -23.23 24.18
C ILE A 255 -4.56 -22.77 25.44
N MET A 256 -4.85 -21.48 25.55
CA MET A 256 -5.62 -20.95 26.67
C MET A 256 -7.10 -21.28 26.48
N SER A 257 -7.72 -21.78 27.54
CA SER A 257 -9.17 -21.91 27.68
C SER A 257 -9.85 -20.54 27.86
N PRO A 258 -11.17 -20.43 27.62
CA PRO A 258 -11.91 -19.18 27.86
C PRO A 258 -11.76 -18.66 29.29
N ASP A 259 -11.65 -19.55 30.28
CA ASP A 259 -11.45 -19.19 31.69
C ASP A 259 -10.04 -18.64 31.97
N GLU A 260 -9.00 -19.24 31.38
CA GLU A 260 -7.63 -18.71 31.50
C GLU A 260 -7.52 -17.31 30.87
N ILE A 261 -8.23 -17.09 29.75
CA ILE A 261 -8.35 -15.78 29.12
C ILE A 261 -9.07 -14.79 30.05
N ARG A 262 -10.19 -15.20 30.67
CA ARG A 262 -10.91 -14.36 31.65
C ARG A 262 -10.00 -13.92 32.77
N ASP A 263 -9.32 -14.86 33.41
CA ASP A 263 -8.47 -14.59 34.57
C ASP A 263 -7.30 -13.67 34.20
N PHE A 264 -6.73 -13.87 33.02
CA PHE A 264 -5.71 -12.99 32.48
C PHE A 264 -6.23 -11.56 32.28
N LEU A 265 -7.35 -11.40 31.57
CA LEU A 265 -7.89 -10.10 31.22
C LEU A 265 -8.38 -9.34 32.44
N ALA A 266 -9.01 -10.02 33.42
CA ALA A 266 -9.41 -9.41 34.68
C ALA A 266 -8.22 -8.84 35.46
N ARG A 267 -7.05 -9.49 35.39
CA ARG A 267 -5.82 -9.03 36.04
C ARG A 267 -5.13 -7.89 35.28
N LYS A 268 -5.13 -7.92 33.94
CA LYS A 268 -4.35 -6.97 33.11
C LYS A 268 -5.13 -5.75 32.66
N PHE A 269 -6.45 -5.86 32.55
CA PHE A 269 -7.36 -4.82 32.08
C PHE A 269 -8.50 -4.66 33.09
N PRO A 270 -8.24 -4.06 34.27
CA PRO A 270 -9.26 -3.91 35.32
C PRO A 270 -10.47 -3.07 34.87
N GLU A 271 -10.35 -2.30 33.79
CA GLU A 271 -11.44 -1.56 33.16
C GLU A 271 -12.40 -2.45 32.36
N LEU A 272 -12.03 -3.70 32.07
CA LEU A 272 -12.87 -4.66 31.36
C LEU A 272 -13.75 -5.45 32.33
N VAL A 273 -15.05 -5.46 32.06
CA VAL A 273 -16.03 -6.26 32.77
C VAL A 273 -16.28 -7.53 31.97
N ALA A 274 -15.94 -8.68 32.56
CA ALA A 274 -16.23 -9.99 31.99
C ALA A 274 -17.67 -10.41 32.31
N VAL A 275 -18.40 -10.86 31.29
CA VAL A 275 -19.77 -11.40 31.42
C VAL A 275 -19.77 -12.78 30.78
N GLU A 276 -20.32 -13.75 31.50
CA GLU A 276 -20.44 -15.13 31.04
C GLU A 276 -21.42 -15.23 29.86
N HIS A 277 -21.09 -16.09 28.90
CA HIS A 277 -21.88 -16.34 27.71
C HIS A 277 -22.06 -17.85 27.54
N ASN A 278 -23.31 -18.31 27.43
CA ASN A 278 -23.63 -19.74 27.52
C ASN A 278 -23.90 -20.42 26.16
N ASP A 279 -23.72 -19.72 25.03
CA ASP A 279 -23.98 -20.29 23.70
C ASP A 279 -23.30 -19.45 22.59
N PRO A 280 -22.11 -19.83 22.13
CA PRO A 280 -21.22 -20.86 22.69
C PRO A 280 -20.66 -20.47 24.06
N ASP A 281 -20.30 -21.47 24.88
CA ASP A 281 -19.71 -21.29 26.21
C ASP A 281 -18.45 -20.39 26.15
N GLY A 282 -18.40 -19.36 26.99
CA GLY A 282 -17.27 -18.43 27.02
C GLY A 282 -17.52 -17.14 27.78
N TRP A 283 -16.75 -16.11 27.42
CA TRP A 283 -16.73 -14.82 28.10
C TRP A 283 -16.79 -13.66 27.10
N ALA A 284 -17.62 -12.67 27.38
CA ALA A 284 -17.65 -11.38 26.68
C ALA A 284 -17.04 -10.30 27.58
N PHE A 285 -16.19 -9.45 27.01
CA PHE A 285 -15.45 -8.43 27.76
C PHE A 285 -15.85 -7.03 27.31
N PHE A 286 -16.40 -6.24 28.23
CA PHE A 286 -16.94 -4.91 27.97
C PHE A 286 -16.09 -3.82 28.62
N LEU A 287 -15.93 -2.67 27.97
CA LEU A 287 -15.24 -1.52 28.58
C LEU A 287 -16.20 -0.76 29.52
N GLY A 288 -16.09 -1.00 30.82
CA GLY A 288 -17.05 -0.51 31.83
C GLY A 288 -18.33 -1.37 31.91
N PRO A 289 -19.42 -0.85 32.50
CA PRO A 289 -20.67 -1.60 32.67
C PRO A 289 -21.18 -2.14 31.32
N ALA A 290 -21.56 -3.41 31.27
CA ALA A 290 -21.95 -4.06 30.02
C ALA A 290 -23.15 -3.35 29.37
N GLN A 291 -22.95 -2.88 28.14
CA GLN A 291 -23.97 -2.32 27.27
C GLN A 291 -24.06 -3.20 26.02
N GLN A 292 -25.28 -3.57 25.66
CA GLN A 292 -25.57 -4.30 24.43
C GLN A 292 -25.99 -3.34 23.31
N GLU A 293 -26.22 -3.87 22.12
CA GLU A 293 -26.60 -3.07 20.96
C GLU A 293 -27.77 -2.11 21.24
N PRO A 294 -27.81 -0.94 20.57
CA PRO A 294 -26.91 -0.47 19.51
C PRO A 294 -25.63 0.21 20.02
N SER A 295 -25.52 0.48 21.32
CA SER A 295 -24.39 1.19 21.95
C SER A 295 -23.39 0.23 22.60
N SER A 296 -23.14 -0.93 21.97
CA SER A 296 -22.35 -1.96 22.64
C SER A 296 -20.90 -1.53 22.87
N ASN A 297 -20.47 -1.65 24.12
CA ASN A 297 -19.09 -1.46 24.55
C ASN A 297 -18.32 -2.79 24.65
N CYS A 298 -18.81 -3.86 24.00
CA CYS A 298 -18.10 -5.14 23.91
C CYS A 298 -16.82 -4.96 23.10
N ILE A 299 -15.69 -5.32 23.70
CA ILE A 299 -14.35 -5.22 23.11
C ILE A 299 -14.01 -6.52 22.38
N VAL A 300 -14.12 -7.64 23.09
CA VAL A 300 -13.85 -8.99 22.56
C VAL A 300 -14.78 -10.03 23.20
N ARG A 301 -15.00 -11.14 22.52
CA ARG A 301 -15.52 -12.39 23.12
C ARG A 301 -14.50 -13.50 22.98
N ALA A 302 -14.40 -14.35 23.98
CA ALA A 302 -13.58 -15.55 23.98
C ALA A 302 -14.49 -16.75 24.20
N VAL A 303 -14.67 -17.58 23.18
CA VAL A 303 -15.64 -18.69 23.18
C VAL A 303 -14.95 -20.02 22.92
N GLN A 304 -15.48 -21.08 23.52
CA GLN A 304 -14.99 -22.44 23.35
C GLN A 304 -15.19 -22.89 21.90
N HIS A 305 -14.13 -23.37 21.26
CA HIS A 305 -14.23 -23.96 19.92
C HIS A 305 -14.50 -25.46 19.99
N SER A 306 -15.34 -25.96 19.08
CA SER A 306 -15.81 -27.36 19.05
C SER A 306 -14.70 -28.40 18.85
N GLN A 307 -13.58 -28.01 18.23
CA GLN A 307 -12.40 -28.86 18.04
C GLN A 307 -11.33 -28.68 19.12
N GLY A 308 -11.65 -27.96 20.21
CA GLY A 308 -10.72 -27.59 21.28
C GLY A 308 -10.11 -26.20 21.07
N GLY A 309 -9.75 -25.55 22.19
CA GLY A 309 -9.19 -24.20 22.24
C GLY A 309 -10.23 -23.08 22.27
N THR A 310 -9.75 -21.84 22.18
CA THR A 310 -10.59 -20.64 22.28
C THR A 310 -10.61 -19.86 20.97
N GLN A 311 -11.81 -19.50 20.54
CA GLN A 311 -12.06 -18.61 19.42
C GLN A 311 -12.37 -17.21 19.94
N PHE A 312 -11.71 -16.20 19.38
CA PHE A 312 -11.96 -14.81 19.68
C PHE A 312 -12.86 -14.16 18.64
N GLU A 313 -13.92 -13.52 19.12
CA GLU A 313 -14.69 -12.54 18.37
C GLU A 313 -14.13 -11.15 18.65
N LEU A 314 -13.69 -10.44 17.61
CA LEU A 314 -13.18 -9.07 17.74
C LEU A 314 -14.34 -8.07 17.62
N SER A 315 -15.15 -7.96 18.66
CA SER A 315 -16.44 -7.26 18.60
C SER A 315 -16.35 -5.80 18.10
N VAL A 316 -15.27 -5.07 18.37
CA VAL A 316 -15.11 -3.69 17.86
C VAL A 316 -14.87 -3.69 16.36
N SER A 317 -13.88 -4.46 15.88
CA SER A 317 -13.58 -4.57 14.46
C SER A 317 -14.75 -5.17 13.67
N SER A 318 -15.48 -6.12 14.25
CA SER A 318 -16.67 -6.70 13.62
C SER A 318 -17.76 -5.66 13.34
N ARG A 319 -17.98 -4.74 14.30
CA ARG A 319 -18.97 -3.65 14.17
C ARG A 319 -18.57 -2.63 13.11
N LEU A 320 -17.32 -2.16 13.13
CA LEU A 320 -16.83 -1.14 12.19
C LEU A 320 -16.87 -1.64 10.74
N GLU A 321 -16.55 -2.91 10.52
CA GLU A 321 -16.49 -3.50 9.18
C GLU A 321 -17.79 -4.23 8.78
N ARG A 322 -18.82 -4.19 9.62
CA ARG A 322 -20.13 -4.87 9.42
C ARG A 322 -19.98 -6.34 9.01
N THR A 323 -18.96 -7.01 9.53
CA THR A 323 -18.60 -8.38 9.19
C THR A 323 -18.08 -9.10 10.43
N GLU A 324 -18.46 -10.35 10.63
CA GLU A 324 -18.06 -11.10 11.81
C GLU A 324 -16.57 -11.50 11.75
N LYS A 325 -15.77 -11.02 12.71
CA LYS A 325 -14.35 -11.35 12.82
C LYS A 325 -14.10 -12.35 13.93
N MET A 326 -14.18 -13.62 13.54
CA MET A 326 -13.81 -14.74 14.38
C MET A 326 -12.42 -15.26 14.04
N VAL A 327 -11.61 -15.50 15.09
CA VAL A 327 -10.25 -16.03 14.94
C VAL A 327 -9.91 -17.02 16.03
N MET A 328 -9.29 -18.15 15.67
CA MET A 328 -8.74 -19.08 16.66
C MET A 328 -7.55 -18.44 17.36
N PHE A 329 -7.52 -18.47 18.69
CA PHE A 329 -6.39 -17.96 19.47
C PHE A 329 -5.48 -19.09 19.95
N CYS A 330 -4.22 -19.00 19.55
CA CYS A 330 -3.13 -19.87 19.94
C CYS A 330 -1.89 -19.03 20.29
N GLY A 331 -1.95 -18.31 21.40
CA GLY A 331 -0.88 -17.42 21.86
C GLY A 331 -0.69 -17.46 23.37
N ASN A 332 0.35 -16.77 23.87
CA ASN A 332 0.61 -16.61 25.30
C ASN A 332 -0.07 -15.32 25.85
N GLU A 333 0.11 -15.06 27.15
CA GLU A 333 -0.39 -13.87 27.83
C GLU A 333 -0.03 -12.54 27.12
N ASP A 334 1.19 -12.39 26.60
CA ASP A 334 1.61 -11.16 25.93
C ASP A 334 0.90 -10.95 24.59
N ALA A 335 0.70 -12.03 23.82
CA ALA A 335 -0.10 -11.98 22.60
C ALA A 335 -1.57 -11.62 22.89
N LEU A 336 -2.14 -12.20 23.95
CA LEU A 336 -3.50 -11.89 24.39
C LEU A 336 -3.64 -10.41 24.78
N ARG A 337 -2.66 -9.87 25.52
CA ARG A 337 -2.62 -8.44 25.87
C ARG A 337 -2.64 -7.56 24.63
N GLN A 338 -1.79 -7.84 23.65
CA GLN A 338 -1.65 -7.03 22.45
C GLN A 338 -2.94 -7.01 21.61
N VAL A 339 -3.62 -8.15 21.48
CA VAL A 339 -4.91 -8.24 20.78
C VAL A 339 -5.96 -7.34 21.45
N VAL A 340 -6.04 -7.38 22.78
CA VAL A 340 -7.01 -6.57 23.54
C VAL A 340 -6.65 -5.09 23.53
N ASP A 341 -5.36 -4.75 23.67
CA ASP A 341 -4.86 -3.38 23.52
C ASP A 341 -5.22 -2.79 22.14
N ALA A 342 -5.09 -3.58 21.06
CA ALA A 342 -5.47 -3.15 19.72
C ALA A 342 -6.97 -2.87 19.59
N GLN A 343 -7.83 -3.75 20.12
CA GLN A 343 -9.28 -3.53 20.11
C GLN A 343 -9.69 -2.32 20.95
N LEU A 344 -9.06 -2.12 22.11
CA LEU A 344 -9.28 -0.95 22.96
C LEU A 344 -8.90 0.36 22.27
N ARG A 345 -7.78 0.39 21.53
CA ARG A 345 -7.39 1.56 20.73
C ARG A 345 -8.41 1.86 19.65
N ILE A 346 -8.77 0.86 18.84
CA ILE A 346 -9.79 1.01 17.79
C ILE A 346 -11.10 1.53 18.38
N TYR A 347 -11.52 1.01 19.54
CA TYR A 347 -12.73 1.45 20.22
C TYR A 347 -12.66 2.92 20.64
N ARG A 348 -11.55 3.35 21.23
CA ARG A 348 -11.34 4.74 21.67
C ARG A 348 -11.26 5.73 20.51
N ASP A 349 -10.71 5.31 19.38
CA ASP A 349 -10.57 6.16 18.19
C ASP A 349 -11.90 6.34 17.41
N HIS A 350 -12.91 5.49 17.68
CA HIS A 350 -14.20 5.48 16.97
C HIS A 350 -15.42 5.72 17.89
N LEU A 351 -15.19 6.08 19.15
CA LEU A 351 -16.16 6.74 20.04
C LEU A 351 -16.17 8.24 19.75
#